data_AF-A0A956D0X6-F1
#
_entry.id   AF-A0A956D0X6-F1
#
_cell.length_a   1.000
_cell.length_b   1.000
_cell.length_c   1.000
_cell.angle_alpha   90.00
_cell.angle_beta   90.00
_cell.angle_gamma   90.00
#
_symmetry.space_group_name_H-M   'P 1'
#
loop_
_entity.id
_entity.type
_entity.pdbx_description
1 polymer ?
#
loop_
_entity_poly.entity_id
_entity_poly.type
_entity_poly.pdbx_seq_one_letter_code
_entity_poly.pdbx_strand_id
1 'polypeptide(L)'
;MQTKVSLVLLSALAAIWGATTLTEPAAALDPTDRPAAELDELARLEDAFAADRSNPATARDLADAYLSFDAPRQAVNVLSNTTSSVREDPAILHRLAMAYEELGRMDDAVATARLARARCARSIGTADASAVTPVPAAECTERTYAALDMHANALDRMARWGVTDVQHDDRARQAYVLAVRSARILSASAE
;
A
#
# COMPACT_ATOMS: atom_id res chain seq x y z
N MET A 1 9.13 -57.36 25.42
CA MET A 1 10.03 -56.24 25.04
C MET A 1 9.32 -55.16 24.20
N GLN A 2 8.23 -55.49 23.48
CA GLN A 2 7.46 -54.53 22.66
C GLN A 2 6.68 -53.46 23.47
N THR A 3 6.12 -53.80 24.63
CA THR A 3 5.30 -52.87 25.43
C THR A 3 6.07 -51.68 26.00
N LYS A 4 7.37 -51.83 26.28
CA LYS A 4 8.22 -50.73 26.77
C LYS A 4 8.54 -49.72 25.67
N VAL A 5 8.67 -50.17 24.41
CA VAL A 5 8.99 -49.30 23.26
C VAL A 5 7.77 -48.45 22.87
N SER A 6 6.57 -49.02 22.90
CA SER A 6 5.32 -48.27 22.65
C SER A 6 5.06 -47.18 23.69
N LEU A 7 5.42 -47.42 24.96
CA LEU A 7 5.21 -46.43 26.01
C LEU A 7 6.15 -45.22 25.86
N VAL A 8 7.40 -45.48 25.48
CA VAL A 8 8.39 -44.42 25.21
C VAL A 8 7.99 -43.59 24.00
N LEU A 9 7.53 -44.23 22.92
CA LEU A 9 7.05 -43.54 21.72
C LEU A 9 5.82 -42.67 22.00
N LEU A 10 4.87 -43.16 22.80
CA LEU A 10 3.68 -42.40 23.18
C LEU A 10 4.03 -41.20 24.05
N SER A 11 4.97 -41.34 24.99
CA SER A 11 5.45 -40.20 25.79
C SER A 11 6.21 -39.17 24.95
N ALA A 12 6.99 -39.61 23.97
CA ALA A 12 7.69 -38.70 23.06
C ALA A 12 6.70 -37.96 22.15
N LEU A 13 5.68 -38.66 21.63
CA LEU A 13 4.64 -38.04 20.82
C LEU A 13 3.84 -37.01 21.63
N ALA A 14 3.48 -37.33 22.88
CA ALA A 14 2.76 -36.41 23.75
C ALA A 14 3.59 -35.16 24.10
N ALA A 15 4.91 -35.32 24.31
CA ALA A 15 5.81 -34.20 24.56
C ALA A 15 5.97 -33.29 23.33
N ILE A 16 6.08 -33.88 22.13
CA ILE A 16 6.14 -33.13 20.87
C ILE A 16 4.82 -32.41 20.61
N TRP A 17 3.68 -33.08 20.85
CA TRP A 17 2.36 -32.48 20.66
C TRP A 17 2.12 -31.30 21.61
N GLY A 18 2.47 -31.47 22.90
CA GLY A 18 2.41 -30.38 23.88
C GLY A 18 3.30 -29.18 23.51
N ALA A 19 4.50 -29.43 22.96
CA ALA A 19 5.38 -28.37 22.50
C ALA A 19 4.82 -27.62 21.27
N THR A 20 4.07 -28.30 20.38
CA THR A 20 3.45 -27.64 19.22
C THR A 20 2.16 -26.87 19.54
N THR A 21 1.47 -27.20 20.64
CA THR A 21 0.27 -26.47 21.08
C THR A 21 0.59 -25.31 22.02
N LEU A 22 1.80 -25.26 22.56
CA LEU A 22 2.32 -24.18 23.42
C LEU A 22 3.10 -23.12 22.65
N THR A 23 3.34 -23.32 21.35
CA THR A 23 3.68 -22.20 20.48
C THR A 23 2.50 -21.24 20.49
N GLU A 24 2.64 -20.16 21.26
CA GLU A 24 1.84 -18.95 21.09
C GLU A 24 1.72 -18.68 19.59
N PRO A 25 0.52 -18.35 19.08
CA PRO A 25 0.40 -17.99 17.69
C PRO A 25 1.45 -16.91 17.44
N ALA A 26 2.37 -17.15 16.51
CA ALA A 26 3.25 -16.13 15.98
C ALA A 26 2.38 -15.12 15.23
N ALA A 27 1.65 -14.29 15.99
CA ALA A 27 1.17 -13.02 15.54
C ALA A 27 2.43 -12.21 15.28
N ALA A 28 2.82 -12.16 14.01
CA ALA A 28 3.91 -11.34 13.52
C ALA A 28 3.50 -9.86 13.57
N LEU A 29 3.37 -9.31 14.77
CA LEU A 29 3.24 -7.90 15.08
C LEU A 29 3.81 -7.73 16.48
N ASP A 30 5.00 -7.11 16.61
CA ASP A 30 5.56 -6.74 17.90
C ASP A 30 4.75 -5.53 18.45
N PRO A 31 3.91 -5.70 19.49
CA PRO A 31 2.94 -4.70 19.90
C PRO A 31 3.47 -3.69 20.93
N THR A 32 4.77 -3.72 21.28
CA THR A 32 5.22 -3.15 22.56
C THR A 32 5.33 -1.62 22.64
N ASP A 33 5.13 -0.85 21.56
CA ASP A 33 5.21 0.62 21.62
C ASP A 33 4.02 1.37 20.98
N ARG A 34 2.99 0.68 20.47
CA ARG A 34 1.84 1.35 19.85
C ARG A 34 0.67 1.53 20.82
N PRO A 35 0.06 2.73 20.90
CA PRO A 35 -1.02 2.98 21.83
C PRO A 35 -2.25 2.14 21.46
N ALA A 36 -2.89 1.52 22.45
CA ALA A 36 -4.08 0.66 22.26
C ALA A 36 -5.19 1.31 21.40
N ALA A 37 -5.31 2.64 21.46
CA ALA A 37 -6.25 3.41 20.66
C ALA A 37 -6.05 3.28 19.14
N GLU A 38 -4.80 3.13 18.66
CA GLU A 38 -4.52 2.93 17.23
C GLU A 38 -4.94 1.54 16.75
N LEU A 39 -4.80 0.53 17.61
CA LEU A 39 -5.23 -0.84 17.31
C LEU A 39 -6.76 -0.96 17.32
N ASP A 40 -7.43 -0.29 18.28
CA ASP A 40 -8.90 -0.23 18.32
C ASP A 40 -9.46 0.47 17.08
N GLU A 41 -8.81 1.55 16.63
CA GLU A 41 -9.18 2.26 15.41
C GLU A 41 -8.98 1.40 14.16
N LEU A 42 -7.86 0.67 14.08
CA LEU A 42 -7.61 -0.26 12.98
C LEU A 42 -8.71 -1.33 12.90
N ALA A 43 -9.06 -1.95 14.02
CA ALA A 43 -10.14 -2.95 14.08
C ALA A 43 -11.49 -2.35 13.64
N ARG A 44 -11.79 -1.12 14.06
CA ARG A 44 -13.01 -0.40 13.64
C ARG A 44 -13.05 -0.16 12.12
N LEU A 45 -11.91 0.20 11.52
CA LEU A 45 -11.79 0.39 10.08
C LEU A 45 -11.94 -0.93 9.31
N GLU A 46 -11.38 -2.03 9.83
CA GLU A 46 -11.53 -3.37 9.26
C GLU A 46 -13.00 -3.81 9.24
N ASP A 47 -13.71 -3.64 10.36
CA ASP A 47 -15.14 -3.96 10.47
C ASP A 47 -15.99 -3.11 9.51
N ALA A 48 -15.71 -1.80 9.44
CA ALA A 48 -16.40 -0.90 8.52
C ALA A 48 -16.17 -1.29 7.06
N PHE A 49 -14.94 -1.67 6.70
CA PHE A 49 -14.62 -2.12 5.35
C PHE A 49 -15.28 -3.47 5.01
N ALA A 50 -15.34 -4.38 5.98
CA ALA A 50 -16.01 -5.66 5.82
C ALA A 50 -17.52 -5.48 5.58
N ALA A 51 -18.14 -4.50 6.25
CA ALA A 51 -19.54 -4.14 6.06
C ALA A 51 -19.82 -3.46 4.71
N ASP A 52 -18.94 -2.56 4.25
CA ASP A 52 -19.10 -1.85 2.98
C ASP A 52 -17.77 -1.62 2.24
N ARG A 53 -17.50 -2.48 1.25
CA ARG A 53 -16.32 -2.38 0.37
C ARG A 53 -16.49 -1.34 -0.76
N SER A 54 -17.64 -0.69 -0.85
CA SER A 54 -17.93 0.34 -1.87
C SER A 54 -17.64 1.76 -1.37
N ASN A 55 -17.34 1.92 -0.08
CA ASN A 55 -16.98 3.22 0.50
C ASN A 55 -15.50 3.55 0.25
N PRO A 56 -15.18 4.52 -0.63
CA PRO A 56 -13.79 4.87 -0.94
C PRO A 56 -13.08 5.54 0.24
N ALA A 57 -13.79 6.20 1.17
CA ALA A 57 -13.17 6.81 2.34
C ALA A 57 -12.68 5.72 3.31
N THR A 58 -13.53 4.75 3.62
CA THR A 58 -13.14 3.63 4.50
C THR A 58 -11.99 2.80 3.92
N ALA A 59 -12.03 2.48 2.62
CA ALA A 59 -10.95 1.75 1.97
C ALA A 59 -9.61 2.50 2.03
N ARG A 60 -9.68 3.83 1.90
CA ARG A 60 -8.55 4.74 1.95
C ARG A 60 -7.95 4.83 3.35
N ASP A 61 -8.79 5.08 4.35
CA ASP A 61 -8.37 5.21 5.74
C ASP A 61 -7.78 3.90 6.27
N LEU A 62 -8.39 2.75 5.92
CA LEU A 62 -7.86 1.43 6.29
C LEU A 62 -6.52 1.14 5.61
N ALA A 63 -6.34 1.51 4.34
CA ALA A 63 -5.06 1.35 3.67
C ALA A 63 -3.97 2.27 4.28
N ASP A 64 -4.31 3.51 4.60
CA ASP A 64 -3.39 4.45 5.27
C ASP A 64 -2.98 3.93 6.66
N ALA A 65 -3.92 3.34 7.39
CA ALA A 65 -3.63 2.65 8.66
C ALA A 65 -2.68 1.47 8.42
N TYR A 66 -2.95 0.57 7.48
CA TYR A 66 -2.02 -0.53 7.21
C TYR A 66 -0.63 -0.05 6.78
N LEU A 67 -0.51 1.02 6.00
CA LEU A 67 0.79 1.60 5.63
C LEU A 67 1.52 2.18 6.85
N SER A 68 0.81 2.86 7.76
CA SER A 68 1.42 3.36 9.00
C SER A 68 1.84 2.23 9.96
N PHE A 69 1.23 1.05 9.84
CA PHE A 69 1.57 -0.18 10.56
C PHE A 69 2.64 -1.04 9.87
N ASP A 70 3.35 -0.51 8.87
CA ASP A 70 4.34 -1.24 8.08
C ASP A 70 3.77 -2.55 7.49
N ALA A 71 2.48 -2.54 7.18
CA ALA A 71 1.70 -3.65 6.65
C ALA A 71 1.26 -3.41 5.19
N PRO A 72 2.18 -3.12 4.25
CA PRO A 72 1.81 -2.73 2.88
C PRO A 72 1.13 -3.85 2.09
N ARG A 73 1.35 -5.12 2.45
CA ARG A 73 0.63 -6.25 1.83
C ARG A 73 -0.87 -6.22 2.14
N GLN A 74 -1.24 -5.83 3.35
CA GLN A 74 -2.62 -5.68 3.79
C GLN A 74 -3.27 -4.49 3.10
N ALA A 75 -2.55 -3.37 2.95
CA ALA A 75 -2.99 -2.23 2.14
C ALA A 75 -3.30 -2.63 0.69
N VAL A 76 -2.40 -3.39 0.03
CA VAL A 76 -2.65 -3.93 -1.32
C VAL A 76 -3.92 -4.79 -1.36
N ASN A 77 -4.09 -5.68 -0.38
CA ASN A 77 -5.25 -6.57 -0.31
C ASN A 77 -6.56 -5.79 -0.18
N VAL A 78 -6.64 -4.79 0.71
CA VAL A 78 -7.83 -3.95 0.88
C VAL A 78 -8.18 -3.24 -0.42
N LEU A 79 -7.21 -2.51 -0.98
CA LEU A 79 -7.44 -1.67 -2.16
C LEU A 79 -7.82 -2.49 -3.40
N SER A 80 -7.24 -3.69 -3.56
CA SER A 80 -7.55 -4.61 -4.66
C SER A 80 -8.95 -5.24 -4.56
N ASN A 81 -9.47 -5.41 -3.35
CA ASN A 81 -10.76 -6.06 -3.08
C ASN A 81 -11.95 -5.10 -2.93
N THR A 82 -11.77 -3.82 -3.28
CA THR A 82 -12.87 -2.84 -3.36
C THR A 82 -13.76 -3.05 -4.59
N THR A 83 -14.84 -2.27 -4.75
CA THR A 83 -15.65 -2.30 -5.98
C THR A 83 -14.89 -1.71 -7.16
N SER A 84 -15.31 -2.02 -8.40
CA SER A 84 -14.65 -1.49 -9.60
C SER A 84 -14.61 0.04 -9.65
N SER A 85 -15.69 0.71 -9.23
CA SER A 85 -15.74 2.17 -9.18
C SER A 85 -14.74 2.76 -8.18
N VAL A 86 -14.55 2.12 -7.02
CA VAL A 86 -13.57 2.54 -6.01
C VAL A 86 -12.14 2.29 -6.49
N ARG A 87 -11.86 1.13 -7.10
CA ARG A 87 -10.55 0.86 -7.73
C ARG A 87 -10.21 1.83 -8.85
N GLU A 88 -11.20 2.49 -9.41
CA GLU A 88 -11.00 3.46 -10.48
C GLU A 88 -10.62 4.85 -9.99
N ASP A 89 -10.84 5.15 -8.71
CA ASP A 89 -10.48 6.41 -8.07
C ASP A 89 -8.95 6.64 -8.09
N PRO A 90 -8.47 7.77 -8.67
CA PRO A 90 -7.05 8.12 -8.65
C PRO A 90 -6.41 8.13 -7.26
N ALA A 91 -7.15 8.53 -6.21
CA ALA A 91 -6.64 8.58 -4.85
C ALA A 91 -6.46 7.18 -4.23
N ILE A 92 -7.27 6.21 -4.65
CA ILE A 92 -7.15 4.79 -4.27
C ILE A 92 -5.98 4.15 -5.00
N LEU A 93 -5.85 4.40 -6.30
CA LEU A 93 -4.70 3.93 -7.08
C LEU A 93 -3.38 4.48 -6.55
N HIS A 94 -3.34 5.74 -6.13
CA HIS A 94 -2.15 6.32 -5.52
C HIS A 94 -1.67 5.54 -4.30
N ARG A 95 -2.59 5.21 -3.40
CA ARG A 95 -2.28 4.40 -2.21
C ARG A 95 -1.84 3.00 -2.55
N LEU A 96 -2.44 2.42 -3.59
CA LEU A 96 -2.01 1.12 -4.10
C LEU A 96 -0.58 1.19 -4.66
N ALA A 97 -0.22 2.28 -5.34
CA ALA A 97 1.14 2.52 -5.80
C ALA A 97 2.13 2.69 -4.64
N MET A 98 1.78 3.45 -3.60
CA MET A 98 2.59 3.56 -2.37
C MET A 98 2.77 2.19 -1.71
N ALA A 99 1.71 1.40 -1.60
CA ALA A 99 1.81 0.05 -1.04
C ALA A 99 2.70 -0.88 -1.87
N TYR A 100 2.69 -0.76 -3.20
CA TYR A 100 3.62 -1.50 -4.06
C TYR A 100 5.06 -1.01 -3.94
N GLU A 101 5.27 0.29 -3.79
CA GLU A 101 6.59 0.89 -3.54
C GLU A 101 7.20 0.34 -2.24
N GLU A 102 6.44 0.33 -1.15
CA GLU A 102 6.85 -0.21 0.15
C GLU A 102 7.17 -1.71 0.11
N LEU A 103 6.51 -2.46 -0.79
CA LEU A 103 6.80 -3.87 -1.03
C LEU A 103 8.03 -4.10 -1.94
N GLY A 104 8.66 -3.05 -2.46
CA GLY A 104 9.72 -3.14 -3.47
C GLY A 104 9.23 -3.62 -4.84
N ARG A 105 7.91 -3.66 -5.07
CA ARG A 105 7.29 -4.05 -6.34
C ARG A 105 7.29 -2.85 -7.30
N MET A 106 8.48 -2.42 -7.69
CA MET A 106 8.71 -1.16 -8.41
C MET A 106 7.96 -1.07 -9.75
N ASP A 107 7.90 -2.16 -10.53
CA ASP A 107 7.17 -2.17 -11.81
C ASP A 107 5.66 -1.93 -11.61
N ASP A 108 5.08 -2.56 -10.60
CA ASP A 108 3.67 -2.40 -10.24
C ASP A 108 3.39 -1.00 -9.69
N ALA A 109 4.31 -0.47 -8.87
CA ALA A 109 4.22 0.88 -8.31
C ALA A 109 4.21 1.92 -9.44
N VAL A 110 5.16 1.83 -10.38
CA VAL A 110 5.26 2.72 -11.54
C VAL A 110 3.99 2.65 -12.40
N ALA A 111 3.54 1.45 -12.77
CA ALA A 111 2.36 1.28 -13.59
C ALA A 111 1.11 1.87 -12.92
N THR A 112 0.95 1.63 -11.61
CA THR A 112 -0.20 2.09 -10.85
C THR A 112 -0.18 3.60 -10.62
N ALA A 113 0.97 4.19 -10.31
CA ALA A 113 1.11 5.64 -10.15
C ALA A 113 0.85 6.40 -11.46
N ARG A 114 1.36 5.89 -12.58
CA ARG A 114 1.07 6.45 -13.91
C ARG A 114 -0.41 6.39 -14.24
N LEU A 115 -1.09 5.29 -13.92
CA LEU A 115 -2.53 5.17 -14.11
C LEU A 115 -3.31 6.16 -13.24
N ALA A 116 -2.92 6.32 -11.97
CA ALA A 116 -3.51 7.30 -11.06
C ALA A 116 -3.39 8.72 -11.63
N ARG A 117 -2.18 9.13 -12.01
CA ARG A 117 -1.90 10.42 -12.65
C ARG A 117 -2.73 10.60 -13.91
N ALA A 118 -2.74 9.61 -14.82
CA ALA A 118 -3.45 9.70 -16.10
C ALA A 118 -4.97 9.90 -15.90
N ARG A 119 -5.59 9.16 -14.98
CA ARG A 119 -7.01 9.33 -14.67
C ARG A 119 -7.33 10.69 -14.06
N CYS A 120 -6.49 11.16 -13.14
CA CYS A 120 -6.65 12.49 -12.58
C CYS A 120 -6.47 13.61 -13.63
N ALA A 121 -5.45 13.50 -14.49
CA ALA A 121 -5.23 14.38 -15.63
C ALA A 121 -6.46 14.47 -16.55
N ARG A 122 -7.15 13.33 -16.78
CA ARG A 122 -8.40 13.30 -17.55
C ARG A 122 -9.58 13.95 -16.84
N SER A 123 -9.68 13.78 -15.53
CA SER A 123 -10.74 14.40 -14.73
C SER A 123 -10.68 15.93 -14.80
N ILE A 124 -9.48 16.52 -14.73
CA ILE A 124 -9.29 17.98 -14.73
C ILE A 124 -8.96 18.58 -16.10
N GLY A 125 -8.75 17.76 -17.13
CA GLY A 125 -8.55 18.23 -18.50
C GLY A 125 -7.17 18.82 -18.80
N THR A 126 -6.11 18.30 -18.18
CA THR A 126 -4.73 18.73 -18.47
C THR A 126 -4.34 18.50 -19.95
N ALA A 127 -3.38 19.29 -20.45
CA ALA A 127 -2.96 19.24 -21.86
C ALA A 127 -2.35 17.88 -22.25
N ASP A 128 -1.74 17.16 -21.32
CA ASP A 128 -1.12 15.85 -21.52
C ASP A 128 -2.11 14.68 -21.32
N ALA A 129 -3.37 14.96 -21.03
CA ALA A 129 -4.34 13.92 -20.69
C ALA A 129 -4.72 13.05 -21.91
N SER A 130 -4.40 11.75 -21.86
CA SER A 130 -4.68 10.79 -22.95
C SER A 130 -6.16 10.58 -23.25
N ALA A 131 -6.59 10.81 -24.49
CA ALA A 131 -7.96 10.60 -24.97
C ALA A 131 -8.54 9.20 -24.67
N VAL A 132 -7.68 8.19 -24.57
CA VAL A 132 -8.06 6.78 -24.40
C VAL A 132 -8.31 6.42 -22.92
N THR A 133 -7.80 7.21 -21.98
CA THR A 133 -8.04 6.96 -20.55
C THR A 133 -9.46 7.40 -20.17
N PRO A 134 -10.30 6.49 -19.62
CA PRO A 134 -11.65 6.86 -19.17
C PRO A 134 -11.61 7.94 -18.09
N VAL A 135 -12.59 8.83 -18.11
CA VAL A 135 -12.78 9.82 -17.04
C VAL A 135 -13.31 9.08 -15.80
N PRO A 136 -12.60 9.12 -14.66
CA PRO A 136 -13.07 8.46 -13.45
C PRO A 136 -14.32 9.18 -12.91
N ALA A 137 -15.18 8.45 -12.21
CA ALA A 137 -16.33 9.04 -11.51
C ALA A 137 -15.90 9.91 -10.32
N ALA A 138 -14.76 9.61 -9.71
CA ALA A 138 -14.20 10.38 -8.62
C ALA A 138 -13.59 11.69 -9.13
N GLU A 139 -13.89 12.80 -8.46
CA GLU A 139 -13.33 14.11 -8.77
C GLU A 139 -11.86 14.17 -8.38
N CYS A 140 -11.04 14.75 -9.26
CA CYS A 140 -9.66 15.09 -8.94
C CYS A 140 -9.49 16.61 -8.79
N THR A 141 -8.56 17.01 -7.92
CA THR A 141 -8.17 18.43 -7.77
C THR A 141 -6.78 18.65 -8.36
N GLU A 142 -6.46 19.89 -8.73
CA GLU A 142 -5.10 20.27 -9.15
C GLU A 142 -4.04 19.90 -8.09
N ARG A 143 -4.38 20.05 -6.80
CA ARG A 143 -3.49 19.65 -5.70
C ARG A 143 -3.25 18.14 -5.71
N THR A 144 -4.31 17.35 -5.89
CA THR A 144 -4.20 15.90 -6.02
C THR A 144 -3.36 15.54 -7.23
N TYR A 145 -3.61 16.16 -8.38
CA TYR A 145 -2.83 15.94 -9.60
C TYR A 145 -1.34 16.18 -9.40
N ALA A 146 -0.97 17.31 -8.78
CA ALA A 146 0.42 17.63 -8.49
C ALA A 146 1.09 16.57 -7.60
N ALA A 147 0.39 16.06 -6.58
CA ALA A 147 0.90 14.98 -5.74
C ALA A 147 1.15 13.69 -6.54
N LEU A 148 0.18 13.29 -7.37
CA LEU A 148 0.28 12.11 -8.23
C LEU A 148 1.40 12.24 -9.26
N ASP A 149 1.56 13.42 -9.86
CA ASP A 149 2.63 13.68 -10.82
C ASP A 149 4.01 13.61 -10.16
N MET A 150 4.18 14.22 -8.99
CA MET A 150 5.43 14.14 -8.23
C MET A 150 5.77 12.68 -7.87
N HIS A 151 4.80 11.89 -7.38
CA HIS A 151 5.03 10.49 -7.03
C HIS A 151 5.38 9.64 -8.26
N ALA A 152 4.59 9.74 -9.34
CA ALA A 152 4.86 9.00 -10.57
C ALA A 152 6.25 9.35 -11.16
N ASN A 153 6.65 10.62 -11.14
CA ASN A 153 7.97 11.06 -11.62
C ASN A 153 9.12 10.57 -10.73
N ALA A 154 8.89 10.41 -9.42
CA ALA A 154 9.86 9.83 -8.49
C ALA A 154 10.03 8.33 -8.76
N LEU A 155 8.93 7.57 -8.83
CA LEU A 155 8.95 6.13 -9.12
C LEU A 155 9.59 5.81 -10.48
N ASP A 156 9.25 6.57 -11.51
CA ASP A 156 9.85 6.45 -12.84
C ASP A 156 11.38 6.58 -12.81
N ARG A 157 11.88 7.45 -11.94
CA ARG A 157 13.31 7.68 -11.78
C ARG A 157 13.97 6.58 -10.96
N MET A 158 13.33 6.15 -9.88
CA MET A 158 13.75 4.99 -9.09
C MET A 158 13.88 3.73 -9.95
N ALA A 159 12.87 3.44 -10.79
CA ALA A 159 12.88 2.31 -11.71
C ALA A 159 14.04 2.41 -12.73
N ARG A 160 14.26 3.58 -13.35
CA ARG A 160 15.39 3.79 -14.26
C ARG A 160 16.76 3.65 -13.59
N TRP A 161 16.85 3.96 -12.31
CA TRP A 161 18.07 3.81 -11.53
C TRP A 161 18.26 2.41 -10.95
N GLY A 162 17.27 1.51 -11.10
CA GLY A 162 17.33 0.18 -10.51
C GLY A 162 17.32 0.22 -8.99
N VAL A 163 16.50 1.10 -8.40
CA VAL A 163 16.22 1.10 -6.96
C VAL A 163 15.26 -0.06 -6.67
N THR A 164 15.68 -0.98 -5.81
CA THR A 164 14.88 -2.15 -5.40
C THR A 164 14.44 -2.08 -3.93
N ASP A 165 15.24 -1.42 -3.08
CA ASP A 165 14.96 -1.22 -1.67
C ASP A 165 14.76 0.27 -1.41
N VAL A 166 13.49 0.70 -1.42
CA VAL A 166 13.13 2.11 -1.30
C VAL A 166 13.50 2.69 0.07
N GLN A 167 13.48 1.86 1.12
CA GLN A 167 13.70 2.30 2.50
C GLN A 167 15.18 2.59 2.80
N HIS A 168 16.10 1.83 2.17
CA HIS A 168 17.53 1.93 2.48
C HIS A 168 18.37 2.52 1.35
N ASP A 169 17.83 2.70 0.15
CA ASP A 169 18.57 3.27 -0.98
C ASP A 169 18.46 4.81 -1.02
N ASP A 170 19.59 5.50 -0.80
CA ASP A 170 19.68 6.97 -0.88
C ASP A 170 19.15 7.57 -2.19
N ARG A 171 19.18 6.80 -3.28
CA ARG A 171 18.67 7.22 -4.59
C ARG A 171 17.15 7.35 -4.57
N ALA A 172 16.43 6.62 -3.72
CA ALA A 172 14.98 6.77 -3.55
C ALA A 172 14.64 8.19 -3.07
N ARG A 173 15.29 8.62 -1.97
CA ARG A 173 15.17 9.98 -1.43
C ARG A 173 15.56 11.03 -2.47
N GLN A 174 16.63 10.81 -3.23
CA GLN A 174 17.04 11.73 -4.30
C GLN A 174 16.00 11.85 -5.42
N ALA A 175 15.34 10.75 -5.78
CA ALA A 175 14.28 10.75 -6.79
C ALA A 175 13.11 11.65 -6.39
N TYR A 176 12.67 11.56 -5.12
CA TYR A 176 11.64 12.43 -4.55
C TYR A 176 12.02 13.90 -4.56
N VAL A 177 13.23 14.24 -4.11
CA VAL A 177 13.72 15.63 -4.10
C VAL A 177 13.70 16.22 -5.51
N LEU A 178 14.14 15.45 -6.52
CA LEU A 178 14.13 15.89 -7.91
C LEU A 178 12.70 16.06 -8.45
N ALA A 179 11.78 15.15 -8.13
CA ALA A 179 10.39 15.26 -8.56
C ALA A 179 9.72 16.53 -8.00
N VAL A 180 9.89 16.83 -6.71
CA VAL A 180 9.38 18.05 -6.08
C VAL A 180 9.98 19.31 -6.70
N ARG A 181 11.30 19.28 -6.98
CA ARG A 181 11.99 20.42 -7.61
C ARG A 181 11.45 20.68 -9.01
N SER A 182 11.24 19.63 -9.82
CA SER A 182 10.65 19.76 -11.15
C SER A 182 9.25 20.37 -11.09
N ALA A 183 8.39 19.91 -10.16
CA ALA A 183 7.05 20.46 -9.99
C ALA A 183 7.07 21.97 -9.64
N ARG A 184 7.96 22.40 -8.74
CA ARG A 184 8.12 23.82 -8.37
C ARG A 184 8.58 24.71 -9.52
N ILE A 185 9.48 24.20 -10.38
CA ILE A 185 9.95 24.95 -11.55
C ILE A 185 8.80 25.13 -12.55
N LEU A 186 8.03 24.08 -12.80
CA LEU A 186 6.89 24.14 -13.71
C LEU A 186 5.82 25.11 -13.22
N SER A 187 5.50 25.11 -11.92
CA SER A 187 4.54 26.06 -11.34
C SER A 187 5.02 27.51 -11.44
N ALA A 188 6.31 27.77 -11.20
CA ALA A 188 6.87 29.13 -11.30
C ALA A 188 6.97 29.65 -12.75
N SER A 189 6.99 28.76 -13.74
CA SER A 189 7.02 29.13 -15.17
C SER A 189 5.65 29.37 -15.79
N ALA A 190 4.57 29.10 -15.05
CA ALA A 190 3.19 29.25 -15.51
C ALA A 190 2.54 30.58 -15.07
N GLU A 191 3.26 31.39 -14.29
CA GLU A 191 2.91 32.76 -13.88
C GLU A 191 3.51 33.81 -14.83
#